data_AF-A0A6L3X691-F1
#
_entry.id   AF-A0A6L3X691-F1
#
_cell.length_a   1.000
_cell.length_b   1.000
_cell.length_c   1.000
_cell.angle_alpha   90.00
_cell.angle_beta   90.00
_cell.angle_gamma   90.00
#
_symmetry.space_group_name_H-M   'P 1'
#
loop_
_entity.id
_entity.type
_entity.pdbx_description
1 polymer ?
#
loop_
_entity_poly.entity_id
_entity_poly.type
_entity_poly.pdbx_seq_one_letter_code
_entity_poly.pdbx_strand_id
1 'polypeptide(L)'
;RLGLRGDYGIDYQLLNAARARNLSVIELEGTDSQIALLRQLPDDGLMLLDDTLTHWHTNARLLQTMIGWWLDAPPADGKLALPSTFSESLYDVLMNARNQAWREILYALPAGRYVVAVGALHLYGEGNLPSLLK
;
A
#
# COMPACT_ATOMS: atom_id res chain seq x y z
N ARG A 1 -13.39 2.24 19.36
CA ARG A 1 -13.71 1.63 18.03
C ARG A 1 -13.57 2.75 17.00
N LEU A 2 -12.81 2.57 15.92
CA LEU A 2 -12.45 3.65 14.98
C LEU A 2 -13.60 4.13 14.06
N GLY A 3 -14.83 3.60 14.22
CA GLY A 3 -15.97 3.95 13.35
C GLY A 3 -15.88 3.39 11.92
N LEU A 4 -14.84 2.62 11.60
CA LEU A 4 -14.62 2.05 10.26
C LEU A 4 -15.65 0.97 9.93
N ARG A 5 -16.20 1.04 8.72
CA ARG A 5 -17.20 0.12 8.17
C ARG A 5 -16.70 -0.41 6.84
N GLY A 6 -16.64 -1.73 6.68
CA GLY A 6 -16.09 -2.38 5.48
C GLY A 6 -16.76 -1.95 4.18
N ASP A 7 -18.06 -1.69 4.25
CA ASP A 7 -18.90 -1.21 3.13
C ASP A 7 -18.39 0.12 2.54
N TYR A 8 -17.61 0.90 3.31
CA TYR A 8 -17.00 2.17 2.88
C TYR A 8 -15.49 2.06 2.65
N GLY A 9 -14.95 0.84 2.57
CA GLY A 9 -13.56 0.61 2.21
C GLY A 9 -13.24 1.22 0.84
N ILE A 10 -12.12 1.95 0.74
CA ILE A 10 -11.80 2.73 -0.46
C ILE A 10 -11.69 1.86 -1.71
N ASP A 11 -11.08 0.67 -1.60
CA ASP A 11 -10.94 -0.27 -2.72
C ASP A 11 -12.31 -0.74 -3.23
N TYR A 12 -13.23 -1.04 -2.31
CA TYR A 12 -14.60 -1.43 -2.64
C TYR A 12 -15.35 -0.30 -3.36
N GLN A 13 -15.22 0.94 -2.87
CA GLN A 13 -15.83 2.12 -3.47
C GLN A 13 -15.25 2.42 -4.86
N LEU A 14 -13.94 2.30 -5.04
CA LEU A 14 -13.26 2.48 -6.33
C LEU A 14 -13.71 1.42 -7.35
N LEU A 15 -13.76 0.15 -6.96
CA LEU A 15 -14.23 -0.93 -7.81
C LEU A 15 -15.70 -0.77 -8.21
N ASN A 16 -16.55 -0.33 -7.28
CA ASN A 16 -17.95 -0.02 -7.58
C ASN A 16 -18.07 1.15 -8.56
N ALA A 17 -17.27 2.21 -8.38
CA ALA A 17 -17.25 3.36 -9.29
C ALA A 17 -16.74 2.99 -10.69
N ALA A 18 -15.72 2.14 -10.79
CA ALA A 18 -15.22 1.61 -12.05
C ALA A 18 -16.28 0.77 -12.76
N ARG A 19 -16.95 -0.15 -12.04
CA ARG A 19 -18.07 -0.95 -12.56
C ARG A 19 -19.22 -0.08 -13.05
N ALA A 20 -19.65 0.91 -12.27
CA ALA A 20 -20.73 1.82 -12.66
C ALA A 20 -20.43 2.64 -13.92
N ARG A 21 -19.14 2.88 -14.20
CA ARG A 21 -18.65 3.60 -15.38
C ARG A 21 -18.18 2.69 -16.51
N ASN A 22 -18.33 1.37 -16.39
CA ASN A 22 -17.82 0.37 -17.33
C ASN A 22 -16.32 0.53 -17.64
N LEU A 23 -15.52 0.87 -16.63
CA LEU A 23 -14.07 0.97 -16.77
C LEU A 23 -13.44 -0.42 -16.63
N SER A 24 -12.45 -0.71 -17.48
CA SER A 24 -11.61 -1.90 -17.32
C SER A 24 -10.76 -1.77 -16.05
N VAL A 25 -10.75 -2.82 -15.23
CA VAL A 25 -9.93 -2.91 -14.03
C VAL A 25 -8.79 -3.87 -14.30
N ILE A 26 -7.56 -3.40 -14.06
CA ILE A 26 -6.35 -4.19 -14.20
C ILE A 26 -5.79 -4.42 -12.79
N GLU A 27 -5.70 -5.67 -12.38
CA GLU A 27 -5.13 -6.03 -11.08
C GLU A 27 -3.59 -5.99 -11.17
N LEU A 28 -2.96 -5.20 -10.30
CA LEU A 28 -1.50 -5.21 -10.15
C LEU A 28 -1.01 -6.41 -9.32
N GLU A 29 -1.89 -6.95 -8.48
CA GLU A 29 -1.66 -8.11 -7.61
C GLU A 29 -2.99 -8.74 -7.23
N GLY A 30 -3.07 -10.07 -7.27
CA GLY A 30 -4.24 -10.83 -6.83
C GLY A 30 -4.14 -11.33 -5.39
N THR A 31 -5.26 -11.83 -4.85
CA THR A 31 -5.30 -12.41 -3.49
C THR A 31 -4.31 -13.56 -3.32
N ASP A 32 -4.17 -14.43 -4.32
CA ASP A 32 -3.23 -15.56 -4.25
C ASP A 32 -1.78 -15.12 -4.12
N SER A 33 -1.39 -14.02 -4.80
CA SER A 33 -0.05 -13.44 -4.70
C SER A 33 0.22 -12.90 -3.28
N GLN A 34 -0.77 -12.24 -2.67
CA GLN A 34 -0.65 -11.73 -1.30
C GLN A 34 -0.54 -12.87 -0.27
N ILE A 35 -1.31 -13.94 -0.44
CA ILE A 35 -1.22 -15.12 0.43
C ILE A 35 0.12 -15.82 0.23
N ALA A 36 0.59 -15.96 -1.01
CA ALA A 36 1.90 -16.54 -1.32
C ALA A 36 3.03 -15.73 -0.67
N LEU A 37 2.97 -14.40 -0.74
CA LEU A 37 3.91 -13.50 -0.08
C LEU A 37 4.01 -13.79 1.43
N LEU A 38 2.87 -13.83 2.12
CA LEU A 38 2.84 -14.10 3.56
C LEU A 38 3.36 -15.50 3.91
N ARG A 39 3.09 -16.49 3.06
CA ARG A 39 3.59 -17.88 3.25
C ARG A 39 5.08 -18.03 2.98
N GLN A 40 5.68 -17.12 2.23
CA GLN A 40 7.10 -17.13 1.88
C GLN A 40 7.95 -16.27 2.84
N LEU A 41 7.33 -15.64 3.85
CA LEU A 41 8.07 -14.93 4.87
C LEU A 41 9.02 -15.89 5.61
N PRO A 42 10.29 -15.49 5.84
CA PRO A 42 11.23 -16.29 6.62
C PRO A 42 10.69 -16.63 8.01
N ASP A 43 11.19 -17.74 8.57
CA ASP A 43 10.89 -18.19 9.94
C ASP A 43 9.39 -18.24 10.23
N ASP A 44 8.60 -18.74 9.28
CA ASP A 44 7.13 -18.85 9.36
C ASP A 44 6.43 -17.52 9.71
N GLY A 45 7.03 -16.39 9.33
CA GLY A 45 6.51 -15.05 9.62
C GLY A 45 6.75 -14.57 11.06
N LEU A 46 7.60 -15.25 11.85
CA LEU A 46 7.96 -14.80 13.20
C LEU A 46 8.50 -13.37 13.21
N MET A 47 9.27 -12.98 12.20
CA MET A 47 9.75 -11.60 12.06
C MET A 47 8.60 -10.60 11.99
N LEU A 48 7.53 -10.90 11.24
CA LEU A 48 6.37 -10.02 11.12
C LEU A 48 5.66 -9.85 12.47
N LEU A 49 5.54 -10.94 13.24
CA LEU A 49 4.95 -10.90 14.57
C LEU A 49 5.80 -10.07 15.54
N ASP A 50 7.10 -10.38 15.63
CA ASP A 50 8.03 -9.70 16.54
C ASP A 50 8.11 -8.19 16.24
N ASP A 51 8.21 -7.84 14.96
CA ASP A 51 8.26 -6.45 14.52
C ASP A 51 6.94 -5.71 14.83
N THR A 52 5.81 -6.37 14.62
CA THR A 52 4.48 -5.81 14.96
C THR A 52 4.35 -5.54 16.46
N LEU A 53 4.84 -6.44 17.32
CA LEU A 53 4.81 -6.29 18.77
C LEU A 53 5.80 -5.21 19.26
N THR A 54 7.01 -5.20 18.69
CA THR A 54 8.08 -4.24 19.02
C THR A 54 7.69 -2.81 18.63
N HIS A 55 7.10 -2.62 17.45
CA HIS A 55 6.76 -1.31 16.91
C HIS A 55 5.29 -0.91 17.09
N TRP A 56 4.52 -1.62 17.94
CA TRP A 56 3.06 -1.46 18.04
C TRP A 56 2.62 0.00 18.25
N HIS A 57 3.30 0.74 19.13
CA HIS A 57 2.99 2.15 19.41
C HIS A 57 3.28 3.06 18.21
N THR A 58 4.40 2.80 17.51
CA THR A 58 4.77 3.56 16.31
C THR A 58 3.77 3.30 15.18
N ASN A 59 3.36 2.05 14.99
CA ASN A 59 2.37 1.65 13.99
C ASN A 59 0.98 2.23 14.29
N ALA A 60 0.58 2.27 15.57
CA ALA A 60 -0.67 2.92 15.99
C ALA A 60 -0.65 4.43 15.70
N ARG A 61 0.48 5.10 15.98
CA ARG A 61 0.65 6.53 15.67
C ARG A 61 0.65 6.80 14.17
N LEU A 62 1.29 5.94 13.38
CA LEU A 62 1.23 6.03 11.93
C LEU A 62 -0.22 5.99 11.43
N LEU A 63 -0.99 4.99 11.88
CA LEU A 63 -2.39 4.84 11.45
C LEU A 63 -3.21 6.10 11.77
N GLN A 64 -3.00 6.71 12.94
CA GLN A 64 -3.63 7.98 13.29
C GLN A 64 -3.23 9.11 12.35
N THR A 65 -1.94 9.24 12.01
CA THR A 65 -1.46 10.22 11.03
C THR A 65 -2.11 10.02 9.67
N MET A 66 -2.17 8.77 9.17
CA MET A 66 -2.78 8.45 7.88
C MET A 66 -4.28 8.77 7.85
N ILE A 67 -5.00 8.49 8.94
CA ILE A 67 -6.42 8.87 9.07
C ILE A 67 -6.56 10.39 9.07
N GLY A 68 -5.69 11.12 9.78
CA GLY A 68 -5.69 12.58 9.78
C GLY A 68 -5.46 13.16 8.38
N TRP A 69 -4.47 12.64 7.65
CA TRP A 69 -4.21 13.07 6.26
C TRP A 69 -5.36 12.75 5.31
N TRP A 70 -6.06 11.65 5.54
CA TRP A 70 -7.23 11.28 4.75
C TRP A 70 -8.41 12.24 4.95
N LEU A 71 -8.60 12.75 6.18
CA LEU A 71 -9.71 13.64 6.52
C LEU A 71 -9.46 15.09 6.10
N ASP A 72 -8.24 15.59 6.28
CA ASP A 72 -7.91 17.00 6.04
C ASP A 72 -7.06 17.18 4.77
N ALA A 73 -5.79 16.79 4.84
CA ALA A 73 -4.83 16.63 3.74
C ALA A 73 -3.44 16.26 4.31
N PRO A 74 -2.56 15.61 3.53
CA PRO A 74 -1.14 15.55 3.86
C PRO A 74 -0.49 16.96 3.87
N PRO A 75 0.59 17.20 4.65
CA PRO A 75 1.38 18.43 4.58
C PRO A 75 1.82 18.82 3.16
N ALA A 76 1.73 20.10 2.83
CA ALA A 76 2.01 20.64 1.50
C ALA A 76 3.51 20.78 1.16
N ASP A 77 4.40 20.64 2.15
CA ASP A 77 5.84 20.90 2.05
C ASP A 77 6.66 19.74 1.45
N GLY A 78 5.99 18.68 0.98
CA GLY A 78 6.58 17.63 0.15
C GLY A 78 7.51 16.66 0.86
N LYS A 79 7.83 16.87 2.15
CA LYS A 79 8.57 15.91 2.98
C LYS A 79 7.60 14.94 3.67
N LEU A 80 6.84 14.22 2.85
CA LEU A 80 5.95 13.17 3.31
C LEU A 80 6.76 11.90 3.56
N ALA A 81 7.53 11.90 4.65
CA ALA A 81 8.17 10.70 5.17
C ALA A 81 7.24 10.11 6.24
N LEU A 82 6.64 8.96 5.94
CA LEU A 82 5.98 8.16 6.96
C LEU A 82 7.05 7.52 7.85
N PRO A 83 6.87 7.49 9.18
CA PRO A 83 7.72 6.70 10.06
C PRO A 83 7.83 5.26 9.56
N SER A 84 9.02 4.66 9.64
CA SER A 84 9.22 3.26 9.31
C SER A 84 8.31 2.37 10.17
N THR A 85 7.47 1.59 9.52
CA THR A 85 6.49 0.70 10.18
C THR A 85 6.99 -0.69 10.45
N PHE A 86 8.00 -1.07 9.69
CA PHE A 86 8.58 -2.39 9.65
C PHE A 86 10.10 -2.24 9.68
N SER A 87 10.79 -3.25 10.19
CA SER A 87 12.20 -3.47 9.90
C SER A 87 12.47 -3.42 8.40
N GLU A 88 13.70 -3.05 8.04
CA GLU A 88 14.12 -2.87 6.66
C GLU A 88 13.85 -4.11 5.79
N SER A 89 14.13 -5.31 6.31
CA SER A 89 13.89 -6.57 5.59
C SER A 89 12.41 -6.84 5.33
N LEU A 90 11.53 -6.56 6.31
CA LEU A 90 10.08 -6.68 6.13
C LEU A 90 9.54 -5.61 5.20
N TYR A 91 10.07 -4.38 5.27
CA TYR A 91 9.69 -3.31 4.36
C TYR A 91 10.05 -3.66 2.91
N ASP A 92 11.22 -4.26 2.69
CA ASP A 92 11.66 -4.66 1.36
C ASP A 92 10.69 -5.69 0.72
N VAL A 93 10.29 -6.70 1.50
CA VAL A 93 9.36 -7.75 1.04
C VAL A 93 7.94 -7.20 0.89
N LEU A 94 7.44 -6.45 1.86
CA LEU A 94 6.03 -6.01 1.90
C LEU A 94 5.76 -4.79 1.01
N MET A 95 6.78 -3.99 0.67
CA MET A 95 6.63 -2.77 -0.13
C MET A 95 7.52 -2.78 -1.38
N ASN A 96 8.85 -2.81 -1.23
CA ASN A 96 9.76 -2.57 -2.37
C ASN A 96 9.61 -3.63 -3.47
N ALA A 97 9.66 -4.91 -3.12
CA ALA A 97 9.55 -6.00 -4.09
C ALA A 97 8.23 -5.93 -4.88
N ARG A 98 7.13 -5.59 -4.20
CA ARG A 98 5.81 -5.40 -4.82
C ARG A 98 5.80 -4.18 -5.73
N ASN A 99 6.36 -3.05 -5.29
CA ASN A 99 6.49 -1.86 -6.13
C ASN A 99 7.29 -2.12 -7.41
N GLN A 100 8.36 -2.91 -7.33
CA GLN A 100 9.14 -3.32 -8.50
C GLN A 100 8.32 -4.19 -9.45
N ALA A 101 7.62 -5.21 -8.93
CA ALA A 101 6.75 -6.05 -9.75
C ALA A 101 5.64 -5.26 -10.43
N TRP A 102 5.01 -4.34 -9.70
CA TRP A 102 3.95 -3.47 -10.25
C TRP A 102 4.48 -2.49 -11.29
N ARG A 103 5.71 -1.97 -11.11
CA ARG A 103 6.38 -1.13 -12.10
C ARG A 103 6.47 -1.84 -13.46
N GLU A 104 6.88 -3.11 -13.48
CA GLU A 104 6.97 -3.88 -14.72
C GLU A 104 5.60 -4.03 -15.40
N ILE A 105 4.56 -4.34 -14.62
CA ILE A 105 3.18 -4.44 -15.13
C ILE A 105 2.76 -3.10 -15.75
N LEU A 106 2.99 -1.99 -15.04
CA LEU A 106 2.59 -0.65 -15.47
C LEU A 106 3.33 -0.19 -16.73
N TYR A 107 4.62 -0.48 -16.86
CA TYR A 107 5.37 -0.16 -18.09
C TYR A 107 4.99 -1.03 -19.29
N ALA A 108 4.47 -2.24 -19.05
CA ALA A 108 3.97 -3.10 -20.11
C ALA A 108 2.59 -2.69 -20.63
N LEU A 109 1.88 -1.79 -19.95
CA LEU A 109 0.57 -1.30 -20.40
C LEU A 109 0.70 -0.41 -21.65
N PRO A 110 -0.27 -0.46 -22.57
CA PRO A 110 -0.28 0.44 -23.72
C PRO A 110 -0.42 1.90 -23.28
N ALA A 111 0.10 2.83 -24.09
CA ALA A 111 0.01 4.26 -23.81
C ALA A 111 -1.45 4.70 -23.58
N GLY A 112 -1.70 5.42 -22.49
CA GLY A 112 -3.04 5.81 -22.08
C GLY A 112 -3.06 6.62 -20.79
N ARG A 113 -4.27 6.97 -20.35
CA ARG A 113 -4.49 7.67 -19.07
C ARG A 113 -5.07 6.68 -18.07
N TYR A 114 -4.26 6.33 -17.08
CA TYR A 114 -4.64 5.38 -16.04
C TYR A 114 -4.82 6.10 -14.70
N VAL A 115 -5.71 5.55 -13.88
CA VAL A 115 -5.75 5.84 -12.44
C VAL A 115 -5.21 4.60 -11.74
N VAL A 116 -4.12 4.77 -10.99
CA VAL A 116 -3.52 3.70 -10.19
C VAL A 116 -3.96 3.89 -8.74
N ALA A 117 -4.59 2.86 -8.16
CA ALA A 117 -5.00 2.84 -6.77
C ALA A 117 -4.20 1.78 -6.01
N VAL A 118 -3.43 2.20 -5.01
CA VAL A 118 -2.59 1.34 -4.16
C VAL A 118 -2.66 1.82 -2.71
N GLY A 119 -2.28 0.97 -1.77
CA GLY A 119 -2.19 1.33 -0.36
C GLY A 119 -1.21 2.49 -0.14
N ALA A 120 -1.50 3.36 0.83
CA ALA A 120 -0.73 4.58 1.05
C ALA A 120 0.77 4.34 1.35
N LEU A 121 1.13 3.21 1.96
CA LEU A 121 2.55 2.85 2.17
C LEU A 121 3.33 2.67 0.85
N HIS A 122 2.66 2.41 -0.27
CA HIS A 122 3.29 2.31 -1.59
C HIS A 122 3.53 3.68 -2.26
N LEU A 123 2.98 4.76 -1.70
CA LEU A 123 3.03 6.11 -2.27
C LEU A 123 4.13 6.99 -1.63
N TYR A 124 4.64 6.62 -0.46
CA TYR A 124 5.54 7.45 0.34
C TYR A 124 6.79 6.67 0.78
N GLY A 125 7.85 7.39 1.14
CA GLY A 125 9.12 6.80 1.59
C GLY A 125 10.06 6.42 0.44
N GLU A 126 11.22 5.86 0.77
CA GLU A 126 12.17 5.35 -0.22
C GLU A 126 11.58 4.13 -0.95
N GLY A 127 11.89 3.98 -2.25
CA GLY A 127 11.38 2.88 -3.07
C GLY A 127 9.88 2.93 -3.40
N ASN A 128 9.20 4.06 -3.15
CA ASN A 128 7.78 4.21 -3.46
C ASN A 128 7.49 4.09 -4.96
N LEU A 129 6.31 3.57 -5.29
CA LEU A 129 5.89 3.30 -6.67
C LEU A 129 5.93 4.55 -7.56
N PRO A 130 5.42 5.74 -7.15
CA PRO A 130 5.51 6.95 -7.97
C PRO A 130 6.94 7.33 -8.36
N SER A 131 7.93 7.09 -7.51
CA SER A 131 9.32 7.41 -7.81
C SER A 131 9.98 6.42 -8.76
N LEU A 132 9.49 5.17 -8.79
CA LEU A 132 9.93 4.14 -9.74
C LEU A 132 9.39 4.33 -11.15
N LEU A 133 8.35 5.15 -11.33
CA LEU A 133 7.66 5.40 -12.60
C LEU A 133 8.10 6.72 -13.30
N LYS A 134 9.06 7.44 -12.71
CA LYS A 134 9.55 8.72 -13.24
C LYS A 134 10.56 8.54 -14.36
#